data_AF-A0A7J5HUG8-F1
#
_entry.id   AF-A0A7J5HUG8-F1
#
_cell.length_a   1.000
_cell.length_b   1.000
_cell.length_c   1.000
_cell.angle_alpha   90.00
_cell.angle_beta   90.00
_cell.angle_gamma   90.00
#
_symmetry.space_group_name_H-M   'P 1'
#
loop_
_entity.id
_entity.type
_entity.pdbx_description
1 polymer ?
#
loop_
_entity_poly.entity_id
_entity_poly.type
_entity_poly.pdbx_seq_one_letter_code
_entity_poly.pdbx_strand_id
1 'polypeptide(L)'
;MAQEKTPNEKPKRTRKPKAGSDALPVEQITELMLVHNKNDPKFGVQAVSEIDKDGKAKTVPADEKNENSFLKFDKNSSILENFIKNFWSQFKEPTHFRLLRMTYHDYKVNKQAIRDLSEGKQTDAVKEFLKRYEIRPRENKKEQSVNQKETTAMADKETQPQEPLQQSEVQQAAQQQQQPQAQQAAQESQGPRYRYNENMVNWEELEKVGISKASLEQQGLLDSMLKGYKTNKLVPLTIHLSGLLTAKLDARLSLIPQQDGQVGLAIHGIRKEPQLERPYFGFNFNEEDKKNLRETGNMGRVAELNLRGSEYTPCLISIDKSTNELVAVRQEHVYIPQEVSGVKLTAEEIRLLKEGQPVKVEGMTSKAGKEFDATLQYSAERRGLEFIFPKNQIFNERSIGGVPLSPTQIKMLSEGHTILVEDMKFRNRNDTFSSFVTIDKVTGRPNYTRHNPETGEIYIPKEICNVQLTAEDRETLRKGQPVYLENMIGRNGEEFSSFVKLDMNTGRTMYSRTPNGFNEQQAPRIPAEVYGHVFTAQEKANLQDGKTLLVEGLKNNGQTFSSYLKVNPYSGQLQYFQENPDIRRDTSRRAAQTETAQGQQQEQKKGASQAV
;
A
#
# COMPACT_ATOMS: atom_id res chain seq x y z
N MET A 1 76.12 -39.53 44.06
CA MET A 1 76.74 -39.27 42.75
C MET A 1 75.61 -39.27 41.73
N ALA A 2 75.12 -38.07 41.41
CA ALA A 2 75.28 -37.40 40.10
C ALA A 2 74.40 -38.05 39.01
N GLN A 3 73.28 -37.40 38.68
CA GLN A 3 72.99 -36.76 37.37
C GLN A 3 72.47 -37.77 36.33
N GLU A 4 71.49 -37.54 35.47
CA GLU A 4 70.52 -36.47 35.17
C GLU A 4 69.55 -37.08 34.12
N LYS A 5 68.29 -36.60 34.06
CA LYS A 5 67.39 -36.53 32.87
C LYS A 5 67.10 -37.85 32.11
N THR A 6 65.88 -38.34 31.96
CA THR A 6 64.56 -37.76 31.59
C THR A 6 63.45 -38.75 32.00
N PRO A 7 62.21 -38.33 32.33
CA PRO A 7 61.15 -39.27 32.68
C PRO A 7 60.41 -39.78 31.43
N ASN A 8 60.48 -41.10 31.26
CA ASN A 8 59.77 -41.91 30.30
C ASN A 8 58.29 -42.11 30.71
N GLU A 9 57.44 -42.32 29.71
CA GLU A 9 55.98 -42.32 29.71
C GLU A 9 55.29 -43.34 30.64
N LYS A 10 54.09 -42.97 31.12
CA LYS A 10 52.89 -43.85 31.24
C LYS A 10 51.61 -43.00 31.49
N PRO A 11 50.42 -43.48 31.10
CA PRO A 11 49.45 -42.69 30.33
C PRO A 11 48.49 -41.90 31.21
N LYS A 12 48.38 -40.59 30.95
CA LYS A 12 47.29 -39.75 31.47
C LYS A 12 46.12 -39.76 30.47
N ARG A 13 44.98 -40.27 30.95
CA ARG A 13 43.63 -40.08 30.38
C ARG A 13 43.49 -38.68 29.78
N THR A 14 43.36 -38.61 28.47
CA THR A 14 43.03 -37.40 27.73
C THR A 14 41.60 -36.97 28.05
N ARG A 15 41.47 -35.76 28.59
CA ARG A 15 40.22 -34.99 28.62
C ARG A 15 39.71 -34.86 27.19
N LYS A 16 38.45 -35.26 26.94
CA LYS A 16 37.70 -34.90 25.73
C LYS A 16 37.73 -33.37 25.53
N PRO A 17 38.22 -32.84 24.40
CA PRO A 17 37.80 -31.55 23.91
C PRO A 17 36.39 -31.68 23.30
N LYS A 18 35.63 -30.59 23.40
CA LYS A 18 34.27 -30.38 22.85
C LYS A 18 34.04 -31.11 21.53
N ALA A 19 32.93 -31.86 21.48
CA ALA A 19 32.32 -32.25 20.23
C ALA A 19 32.14 -30.98 19.38
N GLY A 20 32.77 -30.99 18.20
CA GLY A 20 32.40 -30.08 17.14
C GLY A 20 30.90 -30.22 16.90
N SER A 21 30.29 -29.08 16.61
CA SER A 21 28.94 -29.00 16.10
C SER A 21 28.76 -29.95 14.92
N ASP A 22 28.20 -31.14 15.16
CA ASP A 22 27.46 -31.89 14.14
C ASP A 22 26.10 -31.19 13.99
N ALA A 23 26.15 -29.96 13.48
CA ALA A 23 25.06 -29.42 12.71
C ALA A 23 25.11 -30.18 11.38
N LEU A 24 24.12 -31.03 11.12
CA LEU A 24 23.86 -31.48 9.76
C LEU A 24 23.79 -30.23 8.86
N PRO A 25 24.65 -30.10 7.85
CA PRO A 25 24.69 -28.90 7.05
C PRO A 25 23.37 -28.80 6.28
N VAL A 26 22.69 -27.66 6.47
CA VAL A 26 21.68 -27.15 5.54
C VAL A 26 22.22 -27.37 4.13
N GLU A 27 21.54 -28.17 3.31
CA GLU A 27 21.89 -28.34 1.90
C GLU A 27 21.79 -26.98 1.21
N GLN A 28 22.91 -26.27 1.18
CA GLN A 28 23.06 -24.99 0.53
C GLN A 28 22.80 -25.18 -0.96
N ILE A 29 21.96 -24.31 -1.51
CA ILE A 29 21.49 -24.31 -2.89
C ILE A 29 22.61 -23.80 -3.82
N THR A 30 23.76 -24.48 -3.82
CA THR A 30 24.90 -24.13 -4.66
C THR A 30 24.74 -24.74 -6.05
N GLU A 31 24.88 -23.92 -7.07
CA GLU A 31 24.85 -24.33 -8.47
C GLU A 31 26.26 -24.54 -9.01
N LEU A 32 26.37 -25.41 -10.01
CA LEU A 32 27.56 -25.72 -10.77
C LEU A 32 27.37 -25.33 -12.23
N MET A 33 28.49 -24.96 -12.85
CA MET A 33 28.57 -24.70 -14.29
C MET A 33 29.50 -25.71 -14.94
N LEU A 34 29.00 -26.34 -16.00
CA LEU A 34 29.75 -27.30 -16.80
C LEU A 34 29.80 -26.84 -18.25
N VAL A 35 30.94 -27.06 -18.89
CA VAL A 35 31.21 -26.76 -20.29
C VAL A 35 31.50 -28.07 -21.00
N HIS A 36 30.88 -28.30 -22.14
CA HIS A 36 31.10 -29.50 -22.94
C HIS A 36 31.30 -29.14 -24.41
N ASN A 37 32.41 -29.58 -25.00
CA ASN A 37 32.68 -29.39 -26.43
C ASN A 37 32.03 -30.52 -27.24
N LYS A 38 31.15 -30.19 -28.18
CA LYS A 38 30.46 -31.16 -29.06
C LYS A 38 31.40 -31.82 -30.08
N ASN A 39 32.51 -31.17 -30.42
CA ASN A 39 33.39 -31.58 -31.52
C ASN A 39 34.69 -32.24 -31.04
N ASP A 40 34.99 -32.17 -29.75
CA ASP A 40 36.17 -32.79 -29.16
C ASP A 40 35.76 -33.71 -27.99
N PRO A 41 35.56 -35.00 -28.25
CA PRO A 41 35.27 -35.98 -27.20
C PRO A 41 36.39 -36.10 -26.16
N LYS A 42 37.63 -35.72 -26.50
CA LYS A 42 38.75 -35.71 -25.53
C LYS A 42 38.69 -34.53 -24.57
N PHE A 43 37.98 -33.47 -24.94
CA PHE A 43 37.73 -32.32 -24.06
C PHE A 43 36.75 -32.68 -22.93
N GLY A 44 35.80 -33.58 -23.21
CA GLY A 44 34.85 -34.08 -22.22
C GLY A 44 33.95 -33.00 -21.60
N VAL A 45 33.28 -33.35 -20.50
CA VAL A 45 32.53 -32.38 -19.68
C VAL A 45 33.47 -31.82 -18.61
N GLN A 46 33.64 -30.50 -18.61
CA GLN A 46 34.52 -29.76 -17.72
C GLN A 46 33.69 -28.91 -16.74
N ALA A 47 33.99 -28.95 -15.45
CA ALA A 47 33.41 -28.09 -14.42
C ALA A 47 34.23 -26.82 -14.24
N VAL A 48 33.57 -25.67 -14.03
CA VAL A 48 34.26 -24.40 -13.72
C VAL A 48 34.86 -24.48 -12.31
N SER A 49 36.14 -24.13 -12.17
CA SER A 49 36.88 -24.16 -10.90
C SER A 49 37.25 -22.77 -10.36
N GLU A 50 37.50 -21.81 -11.25
CA GLU A 50 37.84 -20.44 -10.90
C GLU A 50 37.39 -19.49 -12.02
N ILE A 51 37.02 -18.25 -11.68
CA ILE A 51 36.73 -17.19 -12.65
C ILE A 51 37.56 -15.97 -12.25
N ASP A 52 38.38 -15.47 -13.16
CA ASP A 52 39.21 -14.29 -12.92
C ASP A 52 38.40 -12.97 -13.04
N LYS A 53 39.05 -11.85 -12.72
CA LYS A 53 38.42 -10.51 -12.73
C LYS A 53 37.98 -10.06 -14.13
N ASP A 54 38.54 -10.65 -15.17
CA ASP A 54 38.20 -10.39 -16.58
C ASP A 54 37.09 -11.35 -17.07
N GLY A 55 36.61 -12.25 -16.20
CA GLY A 55 35.56 -13.20 -16.46
C GLY A 55 35.98 -14.38 -17.34
N LYS A 56 37.28 -14.69 -17.42
CA LYS A 56 37.76 -15.96 -17.99
C LYS A 56 37.70 -17.05 -16.93
N ALA A 57 37.11 -18.18 -17.29
CA ALA A 57 36.98 -19.33 -16.40
C ALA A 57 38.11 -20.33 -16.61
N LYS A 58 38.64 -20.85 -15.51
CA LYS A 58 39.40 -22.11 -15.49
C LYS A 58 38.44 -23.27 -15.27
N THR A 59 38.73 -24.39 -15.91
CA THR A 59 37.91 -25.59 -15.79
C THR A 59 38.74 -26.82 -15.44
N VAL A 60 38.09 -27.80 -14.81
CA VAL A 60 38.66 -29.11 -14.45
C VAL A 60 37.70 -30.22 -14.90
N PRO A 61 38.16 -31.45 -15.13
CA PRO A 61 37.27 -32.56 -15.50
C PRO A 61 36.14 -32.73 -14.47
N ALA A 62 34.91 -32.94 -14.95
CA ALA A 62 33.72 -33.05 -14.10
C ALA A 62 33.59 -34.43 -13.41
N ASP A 63 34.69 -34.96 -12.87
CA ASP A 63 34.77 -36.27 -12.21
C ASP A 63 34.88 -36.16 -10.68
N GLU A 64 34.77 -37.30 -10.02
CA GLU A 64 34.76 -37.39 -8.56
C GLU A 64 36.07 -36.93 -7.92
N LYS A 65 37.18 -37.00 -8.66
CA LYS A 65 38.51 -36.62 -8.18
C LYS A 65 38.64 -35.10 -8.05
N ASN A 66 37.89 -34.35 -8.86
CA ASN A 66 37.94 -32.90 -8.93
C ASN A 66 36.76 -32.20 -8.22
N GLU A 67 35.86 -32.95 -7.55
CA GLU A 67 34.66 -32.39 -6.90
C GLU A 67 34.95 -31.24 -5.93
N ASN A 68 36.07 -31.30 -5.21
CA ASN A 68 36.49 -30.25 -4.26
C ASN A 68 37.01 -28.99 -4.95
N SER A 69 37.36 -29.09 -6.22
CA SER A 69 37.86 -27.99 -7.05
C SER A 69 36.75 -27.27 -7.81
N PHE A 70 35.49 -27.72 -7.73
CA PHE A 70 34.38 -27.09 -8.43
C PHE A 70 33.99 -25.78 -7.76
N LEU A 71 33.87 -24.74 -8.57
CA LEU A 71 33.34 -23.46 -8.15
C LEU A 71 31.84 -23.59 -7.94
N LYS A 72 31.42 -23.36 -6.71
CA LYS A 72 30.02 -23.40 -6.28
C LYS A 72 29.46 -21.98 -6.28
N PHE A 73 28.42 -21.75 -7.07
CA PHE A 73 27.78 -20.43 -7.18
C PHE A 73 26.52 -20.36 -6.33
N ASP A 74 26.25 -19.19 -5.75
CA ASP A 74 24.88 -18.85 -5.34
C ASP A 74 24.01 -18.69 -6.60
N LYS A 75 22.74 -19.13 -6.54
CA LYS A 75 21.75 -19.04 -7.63
C LYS A 75 21.60 -17.65 -8.24
N ASN A 76 22.00 -16.59 -7.53
CA ASN A 76 21.92 -15.19 -7.98
C ASN A 76 23.29 -14.52 -8.13
N SER A 77 24.38 -15.28 -8.29
CA SER A 77 25.72 -14.71 -8.41
C SER A 77 25.88 -13.90 -9.70
N SER A 78 26.22 -12.61 -9.59
CA SER A 78 26.54 -11.74 -10.74
C SER A 78 27.74 -12.24 -11.54
N ILE A 79 28.62 -13.02 -10.89
CA ILE A 79 29.76 -13.70 -11.52
C ILE A 79 29.28 -14.73 -12.56
N LEU A 80 28.15 -15.40 -12.29
CA LEU A 80 27.57 -16.40 -13.19
C LEU A 80 27.01 -15.78 -14.48
N GLU A 81 26.32 -14.65 -14.36
CA GLU A 81 25.76 -13.94 -15.51
C GLU A 81 26.85 -13.36 -16.41
N ASN A 82 27.88 -12.76 -15.80
CA ASN A 82 29.06 -12.27 -16.51
C ASN A 82 29.83 -13.40 -17.19
N PHE A 83 29.95 -14.57 -16.56
CA PHE A 83 30.54 -15.75 -17.17
C PHE A 83 29.76 -16.23 -18.40
N ILE A 84 28.43 -16.37 -18.31
CA ILE A 84 27.60 -16.81 -19.45
C ILE A 84 27.72 -15.82 -20.61
N LYS A 85 27.66 -14.52 -20.31
CA LYS A 85 27.81 -13.44 -21.30
C LYS A 85 29.19 -13.48 -21.96
N ASN A 86 30.26 -13.62 -21.17
CA ASN A 86 31.63 -13.69 -21.67
C ASN A 86 31.88 -14.97 -22.46
N PHE A 87 31.40 -16.12 -21.99
CA PHE A 87 31.46 -17.40 -22.68
C PHE A 87 30.89 -17.29 -24.10
N TRP A 88 29.64 -16.81 -24.23
CA TRP A 88 29.03 -16.65 -25.54
C TRP A 88 29.68 -15.56 -26.41
N SER A 89 30.34 -14.55 -25.80
CA SER A 89 31.08 -13.53 -26.56
C SER A 89 32.44 -14.01 -27.08
N GLN A 90 33.10 -14.93 -26.35
CA GLN A 90 34.44 -15.43 -26.68
C GLN A 90 34.39 -16.55 -27.72
N PHE A 91 33.35 -17.38 -27.70
CA PHE A 91 33.15 -18.44 -28.69
C PHE A 91 32.36 -17.88 -29.87
N LYS A 92 33.08 -17.51 -30.95
CA LYS A 92 32.54 -16.92 -32.19
C LYS A 92 31.39 -17.71 -32.83
N GLU A 93 31.24 -19.00 -32.49
CA GLU A 93 30.05 -19.80 -32.78
C GLU A 93 29.53 -20.53 -31.53
N PRO A 94 28.31 -20.22 -31.05
CA PRO A 94 27.73 -20.85 -29.87
C PRO A 94 27.35 -22.34 -30.07
N THR A 95 27.50 -22.87 -31.28
CA THR A 95 27.00 -24.19 -31.65
C THR A 95 27.93 -25.32 -31.22
N HIS A 96 29.23 -25.07 -31.02
CA HIS A 96 30.23 -26.10 -30.72
C HIS A 96 30.36 -26.42 -29.23
N PHE A 97 30.00 -25.50 -28.33
CA PHE A 97 30.06 -25.75 -26.90
C PHE A 97 28.65 -25.75 -26.29
N ARG A 98 28.41 -26.69 -25.38
CA ARG A 98 27.23 -26.75 -24.52
C ARG A 98 27.58 -26.18 -23.17
N LEU A 99 26.71 -25.34 -22.65
CA LEU A 99 26.80 -24.84 -21.30
C LEU A 99 25.71 -25.51 -20.48
N LEU A 100 26.07 -26.20 -19.40
CA LEU A 100 25.12 -26.90 -18.53
C LEU A 100 25.10 -26.25 -17.15
N ARG A 101 23.90 -25.99 -16.63
CA ARG A 101 23.67 -25.41 -15.29
C ARG A 101 22.83 -26.36 -14.46
N MET A 102 23.31 -26.74 -13.28
CA MET A 102 22.60 -27.65 -12.38
C MET A 102 22.99 -27.44 -10.92
N THR A 103 22.21 -27.95 -9.97
CA THR A 103 22.60 -27.90 -8.55
C THR A 103 23.70 -28.93 -8.24
N TYR A 104 24.43 -28.74 -7.15
CA TYR A 104 25.41 -29.73 -6.68
C TYR A 104 24.74 -31.09 -6.37
N HIS A 105 23.48 -31.07 -5.93
CA HIS A 105 22.68 -32.29 -5.76
C HIS A 105 22.38 -32.97 -7.11
N ASP A 106 21.93 -32.22 -8.10
CA ASP A 106 21.66 -32.74 -9.45
C ASP A 106 22.93 -33.31 -10.10
N TYR A 107 24.09 -32.69 -9.88
CA TYR A 107 25.38 -33.24 -10.33
C TYR A 107 25.62 -34.65 -9.76
N LYS A 108 25.36 -34.85 -8.47
CA LYS A 108 25.51 -36.17 -7.82
C LYS A 108 24.56 -37.22 -8.38
N VAL A 109 23.33 -36.83 -8.69
CA VAL A 109 22.31 -37.73 -9.24
C VAL A 109 22.59 -38.05 -10.72
N ASN A 110 23.16 -37.12 -11.47
CA ASN A 110 23.35 -37.24 -12.92
C ASN A 110 24.77 -37.61 -13.36
N LYS A 111 25.62 -38.15 -12.45
CA LYS A 111 27.02 -38.55 -12.75
C LYS A 111 27.14 -39.45 -13.99
N GLN A 112 26.22 -40.40 -14.14
CA GLN A 112 26.24 -41.32 -15.27
C GLN A 112 25.93 -40.61 -16.60
N ALA A 113 24.93 -39.71 -16.61
CA ALA A 113 24.61 -38.92 -17.80
C ALA A 113 25.73 -37.95 -18.19
N ILE A 114 26.46 -37.40 -17.20
CA ILE A 114 27.63 -36.55 -17.43
C ILE A 114 28.80 -37.35 -18.01
N ARG A 115 29.06 -38.57 -17.50
CA ARG A 115 30.07 -39.49 -18.06
C ARG A 115 29.71 -39.93 -19.47
N ASP A 116 28.48 -40.35 -19.69
CA ASP A 116 27.99 -40.77 -21.00
C ASP A 116 28.05 -39.61 -22.01
N LEU A 117 27.72 -38.39 -21.59
CA LEU A 117 27.90 -37.18 -22.40
C LEU A 117 29.38 -36.92 -22.70
N SER A 118 30.28 -37.04 -21.71
CA SER A 118 31.72 -36.85 -21.87
C SER A 118 32.37 -37.89 -22.80
N GLU A 119 31.79 -39.09 -22.90
CA GLU A 119 32.21 -40.16 -23.81
C GLU A 119 31.55 -40.04 -25.19
N GLY A 120 30.73 -39.00 -25.42
CA GLY A 120 30.05 -38.74 -26.68
C GLY A 120 28.84 -39.63 -26.97
N LYS A 121 28.33 -40.37 -25.97
CA LYS A 121 27.17 -41.26 -26.14
C LYS A 121 25.88 -40.44 -26.31
N GLN A 122 25.03 -40.85 -27.26
CA GLN A 122 23.74 -40.22 -27.57
C GLN A 122 22.56 -41.05 -27.03
N THR A 123 22.59 -41.43 -25.76
CA THR A 123 21.49 -42.19 -25.12
C THR A 123 20.28 -41.31 -24.86
N ASP A 124 19.10 -41.89 -24.69
CA ASP A 124 17.88 -41.14 -24.38
C ASP A 124 17.98 -40.42 -23.02
N ALA A 125 18.70 -41.02 -22.07
CA ALA A 125 19.06 -40.38 -20.80
C ALA A 125 19.92 -39.12 -21.00
N VAL A 126 20.89 -39.14 -21.93
CA VAL A 126 21.70 -37.96 -22.27
C VAL A 126 20.85 -36.90 -22.96
N LYS A 127 19.90 -37.28 -23.83
CA LYS A 127 18.98 -36.31 -24.48
C LYS A 127 18.06 -35.64 -23.47
N GLU A 128 17.50 -36.38 -22.53
CA GLU A 128 16.64 -35.86 -21.47
C GLU A 128 17.42 -34.97 -20.49
N PHE A 129 18.63 -35.39 -20.13
CA PHE A 129 19.57 -34.60 -19.33
C PHE A 129 19.90 -33.27 -20.02
N LEU A 130 20.24 -33.29 -21.31
CA LEU A 130 20.53 -32.08 -22.07
C LEU A 130 19.31 -31.16 -22.20
N LYS A 131 18.11 -31.72 -22.40
CA LYS A 131 16.86 -30.93 -22.45
C LYS A 131 16.64 -30.13 -21.16
N ARG A 132 17.03 -30.70 -20.02
CA ARG A 132 16.81 -30.11 -18.69
C ARG A 132 17.90 -29.13 -18.26
N TYR A 133 19.15 -29.38 -18.62
CA TYR A 133 20.30 -28.65 -18.05
C TYR A 133 21.09 -27.80 -19.06
N GLU A 134 20.89 -27.97 -20.39
CA GLU A 134 21.59 -27.19 -21.41
C GLU A 134 21.04 -25.76 -21.55
N ILE A 135 21.90 -24.77 -21.38
CA ILE A 135 21.63 -23.37 -21.67
C ILE A 135 21.76 -23.17 -23.18
N ARG A 136 20.66 -22.77 -23.82
CA ARG A 136 20.63 -22.42 -25.25
C ARG A 136 20.69 -20.90 -25.42
N PRO A 137 21.60 -20.36 -26.25
CA PRO A 137 21.62 -18.94 -26.57
C PRO A 137 20.35 -18.56 -27.34
N ARG A 138 19.82 -17.37 -27.07
CA ARG A 138 18.73 -16.77 -27.85
C ARG A 138 19.26 -16.47 -29.26
N GLU A 139 18.64 -17.04 -30.29
CA GLU A 139 18.83 -16.53 -31.66
C GLU A 139 18.17 -15.15 -31.74
N ASN A 140 18.98 -14.10 -31.80
CA ASN A 140 18.51 -12.76 -32.13
C ASN A 140 18.09 -12.74 -33.61
N LYS A 141 16.79 -12.94 -33.90
CA LYS A 141 16.22 -12.46 -35.17
C LYS A 141 16.26 -10.94 -35.14
N LYS A 142 17.29 -10.37 -35.76
CA LYS A 142 17.33 -8.95 -36.09
C LYS A 142 16.22 -8.67 -37.11
N GLU A 143 15.32 -7.78 -36.74
CA GLU A 143 14.55 -7.00 -37.69
C GLU A 143 15.53 -6.18 -38.55
N GLN A 144 15.55 -6.43 -39.85
CA GLN A 144 15.89 -5.44 -40.86
C GLN A 144 14.98 -5.66 -42.06
N SER A 145 14.29 -4.59 -42.42
CA SER A 145 13.28 -4.50 -43.46
C SER A 145 13.86 -4.36 -44.87
N VAL A 146 13.07 -4.82 -45.85
CA VAL A 146 13.01 -4.50 -47.29
C VAL A 146 13.81 -5.37 -48.26
N ASN A 147 13.04 -6.02 -49.15
CA ASN A 147 13.33 -6.52 -50.50
C ASN A 147 14.72 -6.22 -51.09
N GLN A 148 15.42 -7.28 -51.51
CA GLN A 148 15.65 -7.54 -52.95
C GLN A 148 16.12 -8.99 -53.16
N LYS A 149 15.49 -9.64 -54.14
CA LYS A 149 15.92 -10.90 -54.74
C LYS A 149 17.16 -10.67 -55.59
N GLU A 150 17.92 -11.76 -55.73
CA GLU A 150 18.92 -12.05 -56.78
C GLU A 150 20.21 -11.24 -56.75
N THR A 151 21.30 -11.89 -56.30
CA THR A 151 22.31 -12.41 -57.24
C THR A 151 23.34 -13.32 -56.54
N THR A 152 23.36 -14.53 -57.05
CA THR A 152 24.41 -15.53 -57.23
C THR A 152 25.88 -15.18 -56.88
N ALA A 153 26.56 -16.22 -56.40
CA ALA A 153 27.91 -16.67 -56.76
C ALA A 153 29.15 -16.11 -56.01
N MET A 154 29.78 -17.07 -55.29
CA MET A 154 31.23 -17.34 -55.23
C MET A 154 32.18 -16.29 -54.63
N ALA A 155 32.90 -16.69 -53.57
CA ALA A 155 34.35 -16.96 -53.64
C ALA A 155 35.02 -16.84 -52.25
N ASP A 156 35.53 -17.99 -51.84
CA ASP A 156 36.67 -18.28 -50.96
C ASP A 156 37.66 -17.17 -50.53
N LYS A 157 38.06 -17.36 -49.26
CA LYS A 157 39.44 -17.41 -48.71
C LYS A 157 40.20 -16.15 -48.25
N GLU A 158 40.73 -16.33 -47.03
CA GLU A 158 42.02 -15.86 -46.47
C GLU A 158 42.08 -14.35 -46.13
N THR A 159 42.65 -13.85 -45.02
CA THR A 159 43.76 -14.32 -44.16
C THR A 159 43.74 -13.54 -42.82
N GLN A 160 44.21 -14.15 -41.73
CA GLN A 160 44.84 -13.49 -40.56
C GLN A 160 46.31 -13.11 -40.92
N PRO A 161 47.18 -12.43 -40.11
CA PRO A 161 47.15 -12.23 -38.63
C PRO A 161 47.71 -10.85 -38.12
N GLN A 162 47.89 -10.78 -36.78
CA GLN A 162 48.95 -10.09 -36.00
C GLN A 162 48.70 -8.73 -35.30
N GLU A 163 48.56 -8.82 -33.96
CA GLU A 163 49.17 -7.98 -32.90
C GLU A 163 50.74 -8.08 -32.91
N PRO A 164 51.56 -7.46 -32.02
CA PRO A 164 51.29 -6.69 -30.77
C PRO A 164 52.23 -5.45 -30.54
N LEU A 165 52.15 -4.80 -29.36
CA LEU A 165 53.23 -4.25 -28.48
C LEU A 165 52.71 -2.99 -27.73
N GLN A 166 52.43 -2.96 -26.41
CA GLN A 166 53.23 -3.02 -25.17
C GLN A 166 54.13 -1.81 -24.83
N GLN A 167 54.11 -1.44 -23.53
CA GLN A 167 55.04 -0.60 -22.72
C GLN A 167 54.79 0.93 -22.70
N SER A 168 54.94 1.71 -21.61
CA SER A 168 55.45 1.47 -20.24
C SER A 168 55.23 2.71 -19.31
N GLU A 169 55.25 2.49 -17.98
CA GLU A 169 55.93 3.30 -16.91
C GLU A 169 55.50 4.77 -16.58
N VAL A 170 55.64 5.38 -15.37
CA VAL A 170 56.11 5.07 -14.00
C VAL A 170 55.64 6.19 -13.01
N GLN A 171 55.57 5.87 -11.69
CA GLN A 171 55.92 6.70 -10.49
C GLN A 171 55.09 7.96 -10.15
N GLN A 172 54.74 8.36 -8.90
CA GLN A 172 55.20 8.20 -7.50
C GLN A 172 53.99 8.52 -6.58
N ALA A 173 53.66 7.78 -5.51
CA ALA A 173 54.11 7.96 -4.12
C ALA A 173 54.10 9.41 -3.61
N ALA A 174 53.60 9.81 -2.44
CA ALA A 174 52.87 9.21 -1.33
C ALA A 174 52.53 10.38 -0.37
N GLN A 175 51.38 10.37 0.30
CA GLN A 175 51.31 10.61 1.75
C GLN A 175 49.90 10.32 2.27
N GLN A 176 49.89 9.40 3.24
CA GLN A 176 48.74 9.02 4.05
C GLN A 176 48.44 10.13 5.06
N GLN A 177 47.15 10.43 5.26
CA GLN A 177 46.61 10.72 6.59
C GLN A 177 45.16 10.25 6.65
N GLN A 178 44.87 9.44 7.66
CA GLN A 178 43.58 8.84 7.96
C GLN A 178 42.66 9.85 8.65
N GLN A 179 41.40 9.93 8.23
CA GLN A 179 40.22 9.74 9.08
C GLN A 179 38.92 9.63 8.23
N PRO A 180 37.87 8.96 8.73
CA PRO A 180 36.96 8.16 7.92
C PRO A 180 35.73 8.94 7.45
N GLN A 181 35.50 8.97 6.14
CA GLN A 181 34.24 9.46 5.57
C GLN A 181 33.67 8.46 4.57
N ALA A 182 32.43 8.08 4.89
CA ALA A 182 31.37 7.63 4.00
C ALA A 182 31.70 6.50 3.01
N GLN A 183 31.31 5.28 3.39
CA GLN A 183 30.92 4.25 2.43
C GLN A 183 29.81 4.79 1.53
N GLN A 184 30.19 5.30 0.36
CA GLN A 184 29.33 5.25 -0.81
C GLN A 184 29.21 3.78 -1.21
N ALA A 185 28.21 3.11 -0.63
CA ALA A 185 27.68 1.90 -1.20
C ALA A 185 27.18 2.27 -2.60
N ALA A 186 27.86 1.79 -3.63
CA ALA A 186 27.30 1.72 -4.98
C ALA A 186 25.97 0.96 -4.85
N GLN A 187 24.87 1.69 -5.03
CA GLN A 187 23.54 1.13 -5.14
C GLN A 187 23.52 0.27 -6.40
N GLU A 188 23.82 -1.03 -6.26
CA GLU A 188 23.30 -2.02 -7.18
C GLU A 188 21.78 -1.93 -7.08
N SER A 189 21.17 -1.37 -8.12
CA SER A 189 19.73 -1.40 -8.32
C SER A 189 19.27 -2.86 -8.41
N GLN A 190 18.94 -3.44 -7.25
CA GLN A 190 18.32 -4.76 -7.17
C GLN A 190 16.96 -4.67 -7.85
N GLY A 191 16.90 -5.12 -9.10
CA GLY A 191 15.64 -5.36 -9.78
C GLY A 191 14.80 -6.39 -9.00
N PRO A 192 13.47 -6.36 -9.13
CA PRO A 192 12.58 -7.26 -8.40
C PRO A 192 12.91 -8.74 -8.69
N ARG A 193 13.17 -9.52 -7.63
CA ARG A 193 13.39 -10.97 -7.71
C ARG A 193 12.06 -11.68 -7.97
N TYR A 194 11.92 -12.29 -9.14
CA TYR A 194 10.71 -13.05 -9.53
C TYR A 194 10.78 -14.52 -9.11
N ARG A 195 9.63 -15.08 -8.72
CA ARG A 195 9.46 -16.51 -8.39
C ARG A 195 9.31 -17.38 -9.63
N TYR A 196 8.63 -16.84 -10.65
CA TYR A 196 8.36 -17.52 -11.91
C TYR A 196 9.10 -16.85 -13.04
N ASN A 197 9.66 -17.65 -13.94
CA ASN A 197 10.22 -17.14 -15.19
C ASN A 197 9.07 -16.96 -16.18
N GLU A 198 8.90 -15.74 -16.66
CA GLU A 198 7.87 -15.37 -17.63
C GLU A 198 7.90 -16.23 -18.91
N ASN A 199 9.09 -16.67 -19.33
CA ASN A 199 9.26 -17.49 -20.54
C ASN A 199 8.78 -18.94 -20.36
N MET A 200 8.45 -19.35 -19.12
CA MET A 200 7.88 -20.67 -18.81
C MET A 200 6.35 -20.62 -18.75
N VAL A 201 5.73 -19.48 -19.05
CA VAL A 201 4.27 -19.35 -19.12
C VAL A 201 3.84 -19.54 -20.57
N ASN A 202 2.87 -20.44 -20.81
CA ASN A 202 2.31 -20.66 -22.14
C ASN A 202 1.31 -19.55 -22.51
N TRP A 203 1.83 -18.40 -22.93
CA TRP A 203 1.00 -17.23 -23.28
C TRP A 203 0.01 -17.48 -24.42
N GLU A 204 0.36 -18.35 -25.38
CA GLU A 204 -0.52 -18.68 -26.50
C GLU A 204 -1.79 -19.41 -26.04
N GLU A 205 -1.68 -20.32 -25.08
CA GLU A 205 -2.85 -21.01 -24.51
C GLU A 205 -3.67 -20.10 -23.60
N LEU A 206 -3.02 -19.20 -22.86
CA LEU A 206 -3.73 -18.24 -22.01
C LEU A 206 -4.51 -17.21 -22.85
N GLU A 207 -4.00 -16.83 -24.02
CA GLU A 207 -4.70 -15.91 -24.92
C GLU A 207 -6.01 -16.51 -25.44
N LYS A 208 -6.06 -17.84 -25.68
CA LYS A 208 -7.27 -18.56 -26.09
C LYS A 208 -8.40 -18.50 -25.05
N VAL A 209 -8.08 -18.26 -23.78
CA VAL A 209 -9.05 -18.06 -22.68
C VAL A 209 -9.21 -16.60 -22.27
N GLY A 210 -8.77 -15.67 -23.13
CA GLY A 210 -8.94 -14.22 -22.94
C GLY A 210 -7.90 -13.57 -22.03
N ILE A 211 -6.79 -14.25 -21.76
CA ILE A 211 -5.73 -13.77 -20.85
C ILE A 211 -4.46 -13.57 -21.66
N SER A 212 -4.29 -12.36 -22.20
CA SER A 212 -3.05 -12.00 -22.92
C SER A 212 -2.01 -11.40 -21.98
N LYS A 213 -0.73 -11.67 -22.28
CA LYS A 213 0.41 -11.06 -21.60
C LYS A 213 0.31 -9.53 -21.60
N ALA A 214 0.05 -8.95 -22.78
CA ALA A 214 -0.05 -7.50 -22.95
C ALA A 214 -1.14 -6.88 -22.05
N SER A 215 -2.28 -7.55 -21.89
CA SER A 215 -3.34 -7.09 -20.99
C SER A 215 -2.90 -7.14 -19.53
N LEU A 216 -2.23 -8.20 -19.09
CA LEU A 216 -1.71 -8.30 -17.73
C LEU A 216 -0.61 -7.27 -17.44
N GLU A 217 0.24 -6.95 -18.42
CA GLU A 217 1.26 -5.90 -18.32
C GLU A 217 0.65 -4.51 -18.25
N GLN A 218 -0.25 -4.18 -19.18
CA GLN A 218 -0.95 -2.89 -19.24
C GLN A 218 -1.73 -2.62 -17.94
N GLN A 219 -2.28 -3.67 -17.35
CA GLN A 219 -3.03 -3.59 -16.09
C GLN A 219 -2.14 -3.57 -14.83
N GLY A 220 -0.82 -3.72 -14.97
CA GLY A 220 0.12 -3.78 -13.85
C GLY A 220 0.03 -5.06 -13.01
N LEU A 221 -0.47 -6.14 -13.59
CA LEU A 221 -0.75 -7.40 -12.90
C LEU A 221 0.41 -8.41 -12.99
N LEU A 222 1.11 -8.41 -14.12
CA LEU A 222 2.12 -9.43 -14.45
C LEU A 222 3.26 -9.48 -13.41
N ASP A 223 3.80 -8.33 -13.00
CA ASP A 223 4.90 -8.24 -12.02
C ASP A 223 4.54 -8.95 -10.70
N SER A 224 3.34 -8.71 -10.17
CA SER A 224 2.88 -9.35 -8.93
C SER A 224 2.72 -10.87 -9.09
N MET A 225 2.23 -11.30 -10.24
CA MET A 225 2.05 -12.72 -10.56
C MET A 225 3.39 -13.45 -10.71
N LEU A 226 4.37 -12.83 -11.37
CA LEU A 226 5.72 -13.37 -11.53
C LEU A 226 6.46 -13.46 -10.18
N LYS A 227 6.19 -12.55 -9.23
CA LYS A 227 6.66 -12.65 -7.84
C LYS A 227 5.95 -13.76 -7.04
N GLY A 228 4.90 -14.35 -7.61
CA GLY A 228 4.13 -15.44 -7.03
C GLY A 228 3.02 -15.01 -6.10
N TYR A 229 2.52 -13.79 -6.26
CA TYR A 229 1.31 -13.28 -5.63
C TYR A 229 0.10 -13.44 -6.57
N LYS A 230 -1.11 -13.37 -6.00
CA LYS A 230 -2.33 -13.23 -6.79
C LYS A 230 -2.45 -11.81 -7.32
N THR A 231 -3.15 -11.63 -8.45
CA THR A 231 -3.51 -10.30 -8.97
C THR A 231 -4.13 -9.44 -7.89
N ASN A 232 -3.76 -8.17 -7.74
CA ASN A 232 -4.30 -7.29 -6.69
C ASN A 232 -5.74 -6.80 -6.94
N LYS A 233 -6.35 -7.23 -8.05
CA LYS A 233 -7.73 -6.95 -8.45
C LYS A 233 -8.35 -8.17 -9.13
N LEU A 234 -9.67 -8.15 -9.24
CA LEU A 234 -10.42 -9.10 -10.05
C LEU A 234 -10.16 -8.85 -11.54
N VAL A 235 -9.99 -9.93 -12.28
CA VAL A 235 -9.83 -9.95 -13.73
C VAL A 235 -11.10 -10.58 -14.32
N PRO A 236 -11.82 -9.88 -15.21
CA PRO A 236 -12.95 -10.46 -15.91
C PRO A 236 -12.44 -11.48 -16.93
N LEU A 237 -12.94 -12.71 -16.84
CA LEU A 237 -12.57 -13.83 -17.70
C LEU A 237 -13.76 -14.25 -18.55
N THR A 238 -13.49 -14.57 -19.82
CA THR A 238 -14.45 -15.23 -20.71
C THR A 238 -13.84 -16.54 -21.17
N ILE A 239 -14.38 -17.65 -20.67
CA ILE A 239 -13.89 -19.00 -20.94
C ILE A 239 -14.82 -19.64 -21.97
N HIS A 240 -14.29 -19.96 -23.14
CA HIS A 240 -14.99 -20.69 -24.19
C HIS A 240 -14.67 -22.18 -24.08
N LEU A 241 -15.63 -22.97 -23.59
CA LEU A 241 -15.48 -24.41 -23.47
C LEU A 241 -15.99 -25.08 -24.76
N SER A 242 -15.03 -25.45 -25.61
CA SER A 242 -15.24 -26.27 -26.82
C SER A 242 -16.34 -25.78 -27.77
N GLY A 243 -16.57 -24.46 -27.83
CA GLY A 243 -17.60 -23.83 -28.69
C GLY A 243 -19.05 -24.07 -28.24
N LEU A 244 -19.28 -24.86 -27.18
CA LEU A 244 -20.62 -25.19 -26.69
C LEU A 244 -21.10 -24.21 -25.62
N LEU A 245 -20.19 -23.75 -24.76
CA LEU A 245 -20.51 -22.93 -23.59
C LEU A 245 -19.52 -21.77 -23.47
N THR A 246 -20.06 -20.60 -23.12
CA THR A 246 -19.25 -19.43 -22.74
C THR A 246 -19.53 -19.10 -21.28
N ALA A 247 -18.51 -19.20 -20.43
CA ALA A 247 -18.59 -18.81 -19.02
C ALA A 247 -17.94 -17.44 -18.85
N LYS A 248 -18.65 -16.51 -18.20
CA LYS A 248 -18.11 -15.21 -17.80
C LYS A 248 -18.03 -15.16 -16.28
N LEU A 249 -16.87 -14.80 -15.75
CA LEU A 249 -16.66 -14.67 -14.31
C LEU A 249 -15.58 -13.64 -13.99
N ASP A 250 -15.65 -13.07 -12.80
CA ASP A 250 -14.57 -12.29 -12.21
C ASP A 250 -13.76 -13.18 -11.27
N ALA A 251 -12.43 -13.16 -11.42
CA ALA A 251 -11.53 -13.98 -10.62
C ALA A 251 -10.21 -13.27 -10.33
N ARG A 252 -9.52 -13.69 -9.27
CA ARG A 252 -8.09 -13.38 -9.12
C ARG A 252 -7.27 -14.46 -9.80
N LEU A 253 -6.11 -14.09 -10.32
CA LEU A 253 -5.22 -15.00 -11.04
C LEU A 253 -3.91 -15.16 -10.28
N SER A 254 -3.32 -16.36 -10.33
CA SER A 254 -1.95 -16.58 -9.88
C SER A 254 -1.22 -17.59 -10.76
N LEU A 255 0.11 -17.59 -10.67
CA LEU A 255 0.94 -18.57 -11.37
C LEU A 255 1.28 -19.74 -10.44
N ILE A 256 1.27 -20.95 -10.99
CA ILE A 256 1.56 -22.18 -10.27
C ILE A 256 2.54 -23.06 -11.07
N PRO A 257 3.48 -23.76 -10.41
CA PRO A 257 4.35 -24.70 -11.10
C PRO A 257 3.54 -25.92 -11.57
N GLN A 258 3.82 -26.38 -12.79
CA GLN A 258 3.29 -27.63 -13.35
C GLN A 258 4.32 -28.77 -13.26
N GLN A 259 3.87 -30.01 -13.42
CA GLN A 259 4.69 -31.22 -13.27
C GLN A 259 5.79 -31.34 -14.34
N ASP A 260 5.57 -30.73 -15.50
CA ASP A 260 6.46 -30.70 -16.66
C ASP A 260 7.52 -29.58 -16.59
N GLY A 261 7.54 -28.80 -15.51
CA GLY A 261 8.44 -27.66 -15.33
C GLY A 261 7.93 -26.37 -15.98
N GLN A 262 6.76 -26.37 -16.63
CA GLN A 262 6.09 -25.15 -17.08
C GLN A 262 5.40 -24.43 -15.92
N VAL A 263 4.97 -23.21 -16.18
CA VAL A 263 4.20 -22.38 -15.24
C VAL A 263 2.77 -22.26 -15.77
N GLY A 264 1.85 -22.84 -15.02
CA GLY A 264 0.41 -22.76 -15.28
C GLY A 264 -0.25 -21.57 -14.60
N LEU A 265 -1.52 -21.36 -14.93
CA LEU A 265 -2.38 -20.33 -14.35
C LEU A 265 -3.42 -20.96 -13.42
N ALA A 266 -3.56 -20.44 -12.20
CA ALA A 266 -4.65 -20.75 -11.29
C ALA A 266 -5.70 -19.63 -11.31
N ILE A 267 -6.97 -20.01 -11.40
CA ILE A 267 -8.14 -19.12 -11.38
C ILE A 267 -8.81 -19.22 -10.01
N HIS A 268 -8.87 -18.09 -9.30
CA HIS A 268 -9.46 -17.98 -7.97
C HIS A 268 -10.80 -17.25 -8.06
N GLY A 269 -11.88 -18.01 -8.22
CA GLY A 269 -13.24 -17.47 -8.32
C GLY A 269 -13.80 -16.96 -7.00
N ILE A 270 -14.78 -16.05 -7.10
CA ILE A 270 -15.47 -15.45 -5.95
C ILE A 270 -16.43 -16.46 -5.32
N ARG A 271 -16.30 -16.69 -4.00
CA ARG A 271 -17.22 -17.50 -3.20
C ARG A 271 -18.19 -16.59 -2.45
N LYS A 272 -19.42 -17.05 -2.23
CA LYS A 272 -20.43 -16.32 -1.44
C LYS A 272 -19.93 -16.01 -0.02
N GLU A 273 -19.26 -16.98 0.59
CA GLU A 273 -18.71 -16.90 1.94
C GLU A 273 -17.47 -17.81 2.06
N PRO A 274 -16.58 -17.55 3.01
CA PRO A 274 -15.47 -18.45 3.31
C PRO A 274 -16.01 -19.78 3.86
N GLN A 275 -15.48 -20.89 3.35
CA GLN A 275 -15.93 -22.24 3.71
C GLN A 275 -15.35 -22.68 5.06
N LEU A 276 -15.77 -22.04 6.14
CA LEU A 276 -15.25 -22.27 7.50
C LEU A 276 -15.88 -23.47 8.22
N GLU A 277 -16.97 -24.02 7.68
CA GLU A 277 -17.68 -25.17 8.27
C GLU A 277 -17.14 -26.52 7.78
N ARG A 278 -16.18 -26.51 6.84
CA ARG A 278 -15.54 -27.73 6.32
C ARG A 278 -14.11 -27.81 6.83
N PRO A 279 -13.59 -29.04 7.07
CA PRO A 279 -12.18 -29.21 7.38
C PRO A 279 -11.30 -28.62 6.27
N TYR A 280 -10.34 -27.78 6.65
CA TYR A 280 -9.39 -27.18 5.74
C TYR A 280 -8.04 -27.89 5.90
N PHE A 281 -7.66 -28.73 4.94
CA PHE A 281 -6.47 -29.59 5.04
C PHE A 281 -6.41 -30.42 6.34
N GLY A 282 -7.56 -30.97 6.75
CA GLY A 282 -7.69 -31.78 7.96
C GLY A 282 -7.80 -30.97 9.27
N PHE A 283 -7.79 -29.64 9.19
CA PHE A 283 -7.97 -28.75 10.34
C PHE A 283 -9.42 -28.27 10.46
N ASN A 284 -9.96 -28.35 11.67
CA ASN A 284 -11.31 -27.88 11.99
C ASN A 284 -11.24 -26.53 12.72
N PHE A 285 -11.93 -25.52 12.21
CA PHE A 285 -11.98 -24.19 12.81
C PHE A 285 -12.89 -24.20 14.05
N ASN A 286 -12.39 -23.63 15.15
CA ASN A 286 -13.21 -23.32 16.31
C ASN A 286 -13.91 -21.95 16.15
N GLU A 287 -14.81 -21.59 17.07
CA GLU A 287 -15.56 -20.33 16.96
C GLU A 287 -14.68 -19.07 17.03
N GLU A 288 -13.57 -19.10 17.79
CA GLU A 288 -12.59 -18.02 17.85
C GLU A 288 -11.90 -17.82 16.48
N ASP A 289 -11.47 -18.93 15.85
CA ASP A 289 -10.84 -18.92 14.52
C ASP A 289 -11.79 -18.32 13.49
N LYS A 290 -13.04 -18.79 13.50
CA LYS A 290 -14.08 -18.32 12.57
C LYS A 290 -14.36 -16.84 12.77
N LYS A 291 -14.46 -16.38 14.02
CA LYS A 291 -14.63 -14.97 14.37
C LYS A 291 -13.47 -14.14 13.86
N ASN A 292 -12.23 -14.51 14.17
CA ASN A 292 -11.03 -13.79 13.76
C ASN A 292 -10.92 -13.69 12.23
N LEU A 293 -11.15 -14.80 11.53
CA LEU A 293 -11.16 -14.84 10.07
C LEU A 293 -12.25 -13.93 9.48
N ARG A 294 -13.46 -13.89 10.04
CA ARG A 294 -14.54 -13.01 9.59
C ARG A 294 -14.27 -11.52 9.90
N GLU A 295 -13.74 -11.22 11.07
CA GLU A 295 -13.57 -9.84 11.54
C GLU A 295 -12.34 -9.15 10.94
N THR A 296 -11.22 -9.87 10.90
CA THR A 296 -9.90 -9.33 10.51
C THR A 296 -9.41 -9.85 9.16
N GLY A 297 -9.87 -11.04 8.76
CA GLY A 297 -9.34 -11.78 7.61
C GLY A 297 -8.16 -12.70 7.93
N ASN A 298 -7.70 -12.74 9.18
CA ASN A 298 -6.55 -13.53 9.62
C ASN A 298 -6.93 -14.35 10.85
N MET A 299 -6.47 -15.61 10.93
CA MET A 299 -6.94 -16.53 11.99
C MET A 299 -6.43 -16.18 13.40
N GLY A 300 -5.29 -15.50 13.50
CA GLY A 300 -4.73 -15.09 14.80
C GLY A 300 -3.79 -16.09 15.47
N ARG A 301 -3.60 -17.28 14.89
CA ARG A 301 -2.73 -18.32 15.44
C ARG A 301 -2.22 -19.29 14.37
N VAL A 302 -1.32 -20.18 14.77
CA VAL A 302 -0.85 -21.31 13.96
C VAL A 302 -1.89 -22.44 13.95
N ALA A 303 -2.08 -23.02 12.78
CA ALA A 303 -2.84 -24.24 12.54
C ALA A 303 -1.92 -25.32 11.97
N GLU A 304 -2.06 -26.55 12.47
CA GLU A 304 -1.41 -27.72 11.89
C GLU A 304 -2.23 -28.21 10.70
N LEU A 305 -1.65 -28.15 9.49
CA LEU A 305 -2.33 -28.50 8.25
C LEU A 305 -1.67 -29.70 7.57
N ASN A 306 -2.48 -30.65 7.09
CA ASN A 306 -2.01 -31.76 6.28
C ASN A 306 -2.08 -31.41 4.78
N LEU A 307 -1.04 -30.72 4.28
CA LEU A 307 -1.00 -30.20 2.90
C LEU A 307 -0.70 -31.27 1.84
N ARG A 308 -0.03 -32.38 2.20
CA ARG A 308 0.49 -33.40 1.26
C ARG A 308 0.10 -34.83 1.62
N GLY A 309 -0.80 -35.04 2.58
CA GLY A 309 -1.34 -36.33 2.97
C GLY A 309 -0.53 -37.09 4.04
N SER A 310 0.75 -36.77 4.26
CA SER A 310 1.64 -37.56 5.13
C SER A 310 1.98 -36.92 6.48
N GLU A 311 2.05 -35.59 6.55
CA GLU A 311 2.52 -34.87 7.75
C GLU A 311 1.74 -33.57 7.94
N TYR A 312 1.56 -33.21 9.21
CA TYR A 312 1.01 -31.91 9.60
C TYR A 312 2.14 -30.87 9.62
N THR A 313 1.86 -29.69 9.06
CA THR A 313 2.81 -28.58 9.01
C THR A 313 2.19 -27.32 9.63
N PRO A 314 2.93 -26.60 10.49
CA PRO A 314 2.47 -25.35 11.08
C PRO A 314 2.28 -24.29 10.00
N CYS A 315 1.06 -23.78 9.88
CA CYS A 315 0.66 -22.79 8.90
C CYS A 315 -0.13 -21.64 9.54
N LEU A 316 0.00 -20.46 8.94
CA LEU A 316 -0.93 -19.35 9.18
C LEU A 316 -2.03 -19.38 8.12
N ILE A 317 -3.26 -19.06 8.52
CA ILE A 317 -4.44 -19.08 7.66
C ILE A 317 -5.05 -17.67 7.60
N SER A 318 -5.37 -17.23 6.38
CA SER A 318 -6.08 -15.98 6.11
C SER A 318 -7.16 -16.18 5.06
N ILE A 319 -8.05 -15.20 4.94
CA ILE A 319 -9.05 -15.09 3.87
C ILE A 319 -8.59 -14.07 2.84
N ASP A 320 -8.63 -14.46 1.58
CA ASP A 320 -8.66 -13.54 0.46
C ASP A 320 -10.01 -12.81 0.42
N LYS A 321 -10.03 -11.59 0.96
CA LYS A 321 -11.24 -10.77 1.14
C LYS A 321 -12.00 -10.49 -0.17
N SER A 322 -11.34 -10.60 -1.31
CA SER A 322 -11.96 -10.41 -2.63
C SER A 322 -12.60 -11.66 -3.21
N THR A 323 -12.18 -12.86 -2.80
CA THR A 323 -12.68 -14.13 -3.35
C THR A 323 -13.30 -15.04 -2.30
N ASN A 324 -13.24 -14.65 -1.03
CA ASN A 324 -13.59 -15.46 0.14
C ASN A 324 -12.84 -16.81 0.18
N GLU A 325 -11.66 -16.87 -0.43
CA GLU A 325 -10.81 -18.07 -0.42
C GLU A 325 -9.98 -18.17 0.85
N LEU A 326 -9.89 -19.36 1.43
CA LEU A 326 -8.92 -19.66 2.48
C LEU A 326 -7.54 -19.90 1.89
N VAL A 327 -6.54 -19.20 2.43
CA VAL A 327 -5.15 -19.27 2.01
C VAL A 327 -4.27 -19.60 3.20
N ALA A 328 -3.39 -20.59 3.01
CA ALA A 328 -2.40 -20.99 4.00
C ALA A 328 -0.98 -20.65 3.55
N VAL A 329 -0.14 -20.30 4.52
CA VAL A 329 1.31 -20.22 4.34
C VAL A 329 2.00 -20.99 5.46
N ARG A 330 3.03 -21.76 5.13
CA ARG A 330 3.85 -22.44 6.14
C ARG A 330 4.60 -21.41 6.98
N GLN A 331 4.66 -21.64 8.29
CA GLN A 331 5.29 -20.74 9.23
C GLN A 331 6.78 -20.49 8.92
N GLU A 332 7.47 -21.50 8.40
CA GLU A 332 8.88 -21.40 7.94
C GLU A 332 9.11 -20.32 6.86
N HIS A 333 8.08 -19.97 6.11
CA HIS A 333 8.14 -18.95 5.05
C HIS A 333 7.62 -17.58 5.50
N VAL A 334 7.26 -17.43 6.78
CA VAL A 334 6.75 -16.17 7.34
C VAL A 334 7.93 -15.26 7.66
N TYR A 335 8.06 -14.20 6.85
CA TYR A 335 9.06 -13.16 7.04
C TYR A 335 8.44 -11.92 7.68
N ILE A 336 8.98 -11.51 8.82
CA ILE A 336 8.60 -10.28 9.53
C ILE A 336 9.81 -9.33 9.49
N PRO A 337 9.69 -8.13 8.91
CA PRO A 337 10.77 -7.15 8.91
C PRO A 337 11.05 -6.64 10.33
N GLN A 338 12.30 -6.24 10.61
CA GLN A 338 12.67 -5.65 11.90
C GLN A 338 12.10 -4.25 12.12
N GLU A 339 11.77 -3.56 11.03
CA GLU A 339 11.22 -2.21 11.06
C GLU A 339 10.01 -2.12 10.14
N VAL A 340 8.95 -1.47 10.63
CA VAL A 340 7.71 -1.24 9.90
C VAL A 340 7.35 0.23 10.02
N SER A 341 7.27 0.92 8.89
CA SER A 341 6.83 2.33 8.83
C SER A 341 7.57 3.25 9.82
N GLY A 342 8.89 3.07 9.97
CA GLY A 342 9.74 3.87 10.87
C GLY A 342 9.81 3.38 12.33
N VAL A 343 9.06 2.33 12.70
CA VAL A 343 9.07 1.76 14.05
C VAL A 343 9.82 0.43 14.06
N LYS A 344 10.80 0.29 14.95
CA LYS A 344 11.53 -0.97 15.17
C LYS A 344 10.72 -1.90 16.06
N LEU A 345 10.45 -3.09 15.56
CA LEU A 345 9.74 -4.14 16.31
C LEU A 345 10.70 -4.83 17.28
N THR A 346 10.19 -5.11 18.47
CA THR A 346 10.89 -5.92 19.47
C THR A 346 10.93 -7.40 19.05
N ALA A 347 11.86 -8.17 19.64
CA ALA A 347 11.96 -9.60 19.38
C ALA A 347 10.66 -10.36 19.72
N GLU A 348 9.97 -9.92 20.77
CA GLU A 348 8.69 -10.51 21.20
C GLU A 348 7.56 -10.19 20.21
N GLU A 349 7.45 -8.94 19.77
CA GLU A 349 6.48 -8.56 18.73
C GLU A 349 6.70 -9.33 17.43
N ILE A 350 7.95 -9.49 17.01
CA ILE A 350 8.31 -10.30 15.83
C ILE A 350 7.88 -11.77 16.03
N ARG A 351 8.10 -12.33 17.23
CA ARG A 351 7.69 -13.71 17.57
C ARG A 351 6.17 -13.86 17.49
N LEU A 352 5.42 -12.94 18.12
CA LEU A 352 3.96 -12.93 18.11
C LEU A 352 3.41 -12.83 16.67
N LEU A 353 3.99 -11.95 15.85
CA LEU A 353 3.60 -11.81 14.43
C LEU A 353 3.92 -13.06 13.60
N LYS A 354 5.06 -13.72 13.87
CA LYS A 354 5.40 -15.02 13.25
C LYS A 354 4.45 -16.15 13.65
N GLU A 355 3.86 -16.06 14.83
CA GLU A 355 2.83 -17.00 15.32
C GLU A 355 1.42 -16.62 14.84
N GLY A 356 1.29 -15.54 14.06
CA GLY A 356 0.03 -15.05 13.49
C GLY A 356 -0.79 -14.18 14.44
N GLN A 357 -0.27 -13.86 15.63
CA GLN A 357 -0.96 -13.05 16.61
C GLN A 357 -0.95 -11.56 16.20
N PRO A 358 -2.01 -10.80 16.53
CA PRO A 358 -2.05 -9.36 16.33
C PRO A 358 -1.16 -8.64 17.35
N VAL A 359 -0.43 -7.62 16.90
CA VAL A 359 0.45 -6.77 17.73
C VAL A 359 0.09 -5.31 17.52
N LYS A 360 -0.26 -4.59 18.60
CA LYS A 360 -0.51 -3.14 18.53
C LYS A 360 0.82 -2.40 18.46
N VAL A 361 1.02 -1.61 17.41
CA VAL A 361 2.21 -0.78 17.23
C VAL A 361 1.79 0.68 17.14
N GLU A 362 2.51 1.54 17.86
CA GLU A 362 2.23 2.96 17.95
C GLU A 362 3.37 3.79 17.34
N GLY A 363 3.05 5.00 16.85
CA GLY A 363 4.03 5.94 16.32
C GLY A 363 4.57 5.60 14.92
N MET A 364 3.80 4.84 14.12
CA MET A 364 4.17 4.56 12.73
C MET A 364 4.02 5.80 11.86
N THR A 365 4.92 5.97 10.90
CA THR A 365 4.91 7.11 9.96
C THR A 365 4.44 6.66 8.58
N SER A 366 3.39 7.31 8.08
CA SER A 366 2.87 7.05 6.73
C SER A 366 3.81 7.56 5.63
N LYS A 367 3.60 7.12 4.39
CA LYS A 367 4.34 7.66 3.23
C LYS A 367 4.20 9.18 3.05
N ALA A 368 3.14 9.76 3.62
CA ALA A 368 2.87 11.20 3.62
C ALA A 368 3.47 11.94 4.83
N GLY A 369 4.23 11.25 5.70
CA GLY A 369 4.85 11.83 6.89
C GLY A 369 3.93 11.96 8.11
N LYS A 370 2.67 11.55 8.02
CA LYS A 370 1.72 11.58 9.15
C LYS A 370 1.91 10.37 10.06
N GLU A 371 1.99 10.60 11.38
CA GLU A 371 1.99 9.54 12.39
C GLU A 371 0.62 8.87 12.54
N PHE A 372 0.61 7.57 12.78
CA PHE A 372 -0.58 6.77 13.03
C PHE A 372 -0.25 5.52 13.86
N ASP A 373 -1.31 4.95 14.45
CA ASP A 373 -1.24 3.71 15.22
C ASP A 373 -2.06 2.63 14.50
N ALA A 374 -1.62 1.38 14.57
CA ALA A 374 -2.33 0.26 13.98
C ALA A 374 -1.99 -1.05 14.68
N THR A 375 -2.89 -2.01 14.58
CA THR A 375 -2.60 -3.40 14.93
C THR A 375 -1.99 -4.09 13.71
N LEU A 376 -0.75 -4.54 13.82
CA LEU A 376 -0.09 -5.34 12.79
C LEU A 376 -0.47 -6.81 12.96
N GLN A 377 -0.70 -7.50 11.85
CA GLN A 377 -0.88 -8.94 11.84
C GLN A 377 -0.39 -9.52 10.52
N TYR A 378 0.23 -10.69 10.54
CA TYR A 378 0.66 -11.34 9.31
C TYR A 378 -0.53 -11.92 8.54
N SER A 379 -0.64 -11.57 7.25
CA SER A 379 -1.64 -12.10 6.34
C SER A 379 -1.02 -13.16 5.43
N ALA A 380 -1.52 -14.39 5.50
CA ALA A 380 -1.12 -15.49 4.63
C ALA A 380 -1.44 -15.21 3.15
N GLU A 381 -2.53 -14.48 2.88
CA GLU A 381 -2.92 -14.04 1.54
C GLU A 381 -1.95 -13.00 0.98
N ARG A 382 -1.60 -11.96 1.76
CA ARG A 382 -0.64 -10.94 1.30
C ARG A 382 0.82 -11.39 1.38
N ARG A 383 1.08 -12.49 2.12
CA ARG A 383 2.41 -12.94 2.56
C ARG A 383 3.24 -11.80 3.15
N GLY A 384 2.62 -11.06 4.05
CA GLY A 384 3.23 -9.90 4.68
C GLY A 384 2.33 -9.32 5.76
N LEU A 385 2.82 -8.25 6.40
CA LEU A 385 2.08 -7.56 7.45
C LEU A 385 0.90 -6.78 6.87
N GLU A 386 -0.27 -6.99 7.47
CA GLU A 386 -1.48 -6.22 7.25
C GLU A 386 -1.67 -5.24 8.42
N PHE A 387 -2.04 -4.00 8.08
CA PHE A 387 -2.35 -2.96 9.04
C PHE A 387 -3.85 -3.01 9.33
N ILE A 388 -4.21 -3.40 10.55
CA ILE A 388 -5.58 -3.46 11.03
C ILE A 388 -5.84 -2.21 11.86
N PHE A 389 -6.64 -1.31 11.30
CA PHE A 389 -7.08 -0.12 11.99
C PHE A 389 -8.35 -0.41 12.78
N PRO A 390 -8.48 0.08 14.02
CA PRO A 390 -9.71 -0.08 14.78
C PRO A 390 -10.88 0.56 14.01
N LYS A 391 -11.90 -0.26 13.71
CA LYS A 391 -13.09 0.13 12.92
C LYS A 391 -13.91 1.28 13.55
N ASN A 392 -13.66 1.60 14.82
CA ASN A 392 -14.41 2.60 15.59
C ASN A 392 -13.69 3.93 15.75
N GLN A 393 -12.50 4.10 15.17
CA GLN A 393 -11.74 5.33 15.36
C GLN A 393 -12.07 6.30 14.22
N ILE A 394 -13.25 6.94 14.36
CA ILE A 394 -13.77 7.99 13.48
C ILE A 394 -12.74 9.14 13.35
N PHE A 395 -11.86 9.27 14.35
CA PHE A 395 -10.82 10.27 14.44
C PHE A 395 -9.46 9.66 14.86
N ASN A 396 -8.56 9.51 13.89
CA ASN A 396 -7.20 8.95 14.05
C ASN A 396 -6.11 10.02 14.15
N GLU A 397 -6.47 11.27 14.39
CA GLU A 397 -5.50 12.37 14.44
C GLU A 397 -5.05 12.64 15.88
N ARG A 398 -3.74 12.75 16.08
CA ARG A 398 -3.13 13.12 17.37
C ARG A 398 -3.21 14.63 17.65
N SER A 399 -3.71 15.41 16.70
CA SER A 399 -3.80 16.86 16.81
C SER A 399 -4.96 17.43 15.98
N ILE A 400 -5.54 18.55 16.41
CA ILE A 400 -6.50 19.33 15.61
C ILE A 400 -5.96 20.74 15.44
N GLY A 401 -5.91 21.24 14.20
CA GLY A 401 -5.43 22.61 13.92
C GLY A 401 -3.99 22.86 14.39
N GLY A 402 -3.16 21.82 14.46
CA GLY A 402 -1.78 21.90 14.98
C GLY A 402 -1.64 21.81 16.50
N VAL A 403 -2.75 21.64 17.23
CA VAL A 403 -2.78 21.49 18.69
C VAL A 403 -2.79 20.00 19.04
N PRO A 404 -1.78 19.47 19.77
CA PRO A 404 -1.75 18.08 20.17
C PRO A 404 -2.88 17.77 21.17
N LEU A 405 -3.50 16.60 21.02
CA LEU A 405 -4.60 16.15 21.87
C LEU A 405 -4.12 15.13 22.91
N SER A 406 -4.71 15.19 24.10
CA SER A 406 -4.50 14.17 25.14
C SER A 406 -5.20 12.84 24.78
N PRO A 407 -4.76 11.70 25.33
CA PRO A 407 -5.44 10.41 25.12
C PRO A 407 -6.93 10.43 25.47
N THR A 408 -7.31 11.16 26.52
CA THR A 408 -8.71 11.34 26.93
C THR A 408 -9.50 12.13 25.89
N GLN A 409 -8.92 13.20 25.31
CA GLN A 409 -9.57 13.98 24.25
C GLN A 409 -9.74 13.17 22.96
N ILE A 410 -8.74 12.38 22.57
CA ILE A 410 -8.82 11.48 21.42
C ILE A 410 -9.94 10.46 21.61
N LYS A 411 -10.03 9.87 22.81
CA LYS A 411 -11.10 8.94 23.17
C LYS A 411 -12.48 9.61 23.08
N MET A 412 -12.65 10.78 23.72
CA MET A 412 -13.90 11.54 23.68
C MET A 412 -14.34 11.83 22.24
N LEU A 413 -13.44 12.35 21.40
CA LEU A 413 -13.74 12.62 19.99
C LEU A 413 -14.08 11.36 19.19
N SER A 414 -13.40 10.24 19.47
CA SER A 414 -13.68 8.95 18.81
C SER A 414 -15.05 8.38 19.20
N GLU A 415 -15.51 8.64 20.42
CA GLU A 415 -16.84 8.29 20.91
C GLU A 415 -17.94 9.26 20.39
N GLY A 416 -17.52 10.37 19.79
CA GLY A 416 -18.39 11.41 19.22
C GLY A 416 -18.73 12.53 20.21
N HIS A 417 -18.01 12.65 21.32
CA HIS A 417 -18.14 13.74 22.28
C HIS A 417 -17.44 15.01 21.79
N THR A 418 -17.93 16.13 22.30
CA THR A 418 -17.42 17.47 22.00
C THR A 418 -16.35 17.90 23.00
N ILE A 419 -15.19 18.34 22.52
CA ILE A 419 -14.09 18.82 23.38
C ILE A 419 -13.74 20.28 23.07
N LEU A 420 -13.24 21.03 24.05
CA LEU A 420 -12.63 22.34 23.79
C LEU A 420 -11.19 22.15 23.31
N VAL A 421 -10.85 22.74 22.15
CA VAL A 421 -9.47 22.84 21.66
C VAL A 421 -9.11 24.32 21.56
N GLU A 422 -8.08 24.73 22.27
CA GLU A 422 -7.60 26.11 22.26
C GLU A 422 -6.42 26.31 21.32
N ASP A 423 -6.27 27.52 20.79
CA ASP A 423 -5.10 27.98 20.05
C ASP A 423 -4.81 27.20 18.74
N MET A 424 -5.86 26.72 18.07
CA MET A 424 -5.79 26.08 16.76
C MET A 424 -5.41 27.07 15.66
N LYS A 425 -4.53 26.68 14.75
CA LYS A 425 -4.13 27.51 13.61
C LYS A 425 -5.16 27.46 12.49
N PHE A 426 -5.45 28.61 11.92
CA PHE A 426 -6.17 28.65 10.65
C PHE A 426 -5.29 28.08 9.52
N ARG A 427 -5.91 27.40 8.54
CA ARG A 427 -5.16 26.84 7.40
C ARG A 427 -4.56 27.91 6.49
N ASN A 428 -5.20 29.08 6.40
CA ASN A 428 -4.90 30.11 5.39
C ASN A 428 -4.37 31.42 6.01
N ARG A 429 -4.13 31.47 7.32
CA ARG A 429 -3.61 32.66 8.02
C ARG A 429 -2.88 32.24 9.29
N ASN A 430 -1.93 33.06 9.74
CA ASN A 430 -1.10 32.76 10.92
C ASN A 430 -1.82 32.95 12.26
N ASP A 431 -3.05 33.45 12.24
CA ASP A 431 -3.85 33.63 13.46
C ASP A 431 -4.25 32.27 14.05
N THR A 432 -4.56 32.28 15.34
CA THR A 432 -5.15 31.13 16.03
C THR A 432 -6.62 31.37 16.36
N PHE A 433 -7.35 30.29 16.64
CA PHE A 433 -8.70 30.32 17.18
C PHE A 433 -8.93 29.13 18.10
N SER A 434 -9.82 29.30 19.06
CA SER A 434 -10.26 28.23 19.95
C SER A 434 -11.72 27.93 19.68
N SER A 435 -12.09 26.66 19.78
CA SER A 435 -13.46 26.22 19.49
C SER A 435 -13.74 24.90 20.20
N PHE A 436 -15.02 24.65 20.48
CA PHE A 436 -15.48 23.28 20.69
C PHE A 436 -15.43 22.52 19.37
N VAL A 437 -14.99 21.27 19.44
CA VAL A 437 -14.78 20.39 18.30
C VAL A 437 -15.52 19.08 18.52
N THR A 438 -16.30 18.68 17.53
CA THR A 438 -17.01 17.39 17.48
C THR A 438 -16.71 16.72 16.14
N ILE A 439 -16.64 15.39 16.09
CA ILE A 439 -16.39 14.67 14.83
C ILE A 439 -17.71 14.19 14.23
N ASP A 440 -17.93 14.54 12.96
CA ASP A 440 -19.03 13.99 12.19
C ASP A 440 -18.82 12.49 11.97
N LYS A 441 -19.74 11.66 12.48
CA LYS A 441 -19.65 10.19 12.42
C LYS A 441 -19.71 9.62 11.00
N VAL A 442 -20.29 10.36 10.06
CA VAL A 442 -20.43 9.94 8.65
C VAL A 442 -19.19 10.33 7.86
N THR A 443 -18.74 11.58 8.01
CA THR A 443 -17.66 12.11 7.17
C THR A 443 -16.28 12.05 7.82
N GLY A 444 -16.19 11.80 9.13
CA GLY A 444 -14.95 11.84 9.90
C GLY A 444 -14.34 13.24 10.05
N ARG A 445 -15.07 14.29 9.63
CA ARG A 445 -14.55 15.67 9.65
C ARG A 445 -14.84 16.35 10.99
N PRO A 446 -13.89 17.18 11.50
CA PRO A 446 -14.16 18.01 12.66
C PRO A 446 -15.12 19.14 12.31
N ASN A 447 -16.13 19.32 13.15
CA ASN A 447 -17.04 20.46 13.17
C ASN A 447 -16.64 21.40 14.32
N TYR A 448 -16.66 22.71 14.08
CA TYR A 448 -16.18 23.74 15.01
C TYR A 448 -17.35 24.61 15.46
N THR A 449 -17.61 24.65 16.76
CA THR A 449 -18.69 25.45 17.37
C THR A 449 -18.16 26.32 18.52
N ARG A 450 -18.78 27.49 18.74
CA ARG A 450 -18.48 28.35 19.90
C ARG A 450 -19.19 27.93 21.19
N HIS A 451 -20.06 26.92 21.10
CA HIS A 451 -20.74 26.32 22.24
C HIS A 451 -20.64 24.80 22.14
N ASN A 452 -20.69 24.14 23.29
CA ASN A 452 -20.76 22.70 23.40
C ASN A 452 -22.23 22.27 23.33
N PRO A 453 -22.65 21.55 22.28
CA PRO A 453 -24.05 21.14 22.12
C PRO A 453 -24.49 20.09 23.15
N GLU A 454 -23.56 19.40 23.83
CA GLU A 454 -23.86 18.39 24.84
C GLU A 454 -24.05 19.00 26.22
N THR A 455 -23.22 19.98 26.59
CA THR A 455 -23.22 20.58 27.93
C THR A 455 -23.87 21.96 28.00
N GLY A 456 -24.08 22.62 26.85
CA GLY A 456 -24.50 24.03 26.78
C GLY A 456 -23.41 25.02 27.16
N GLU A 457 -22.17 24.58 27.39
CA GLU A 457 -21.05 25.46 27.72
C GLU A 457 -20.69 26.35 26.52
N ILE A 458 -20.42 27.64 26.76
CA ILE A 458 -19.95 28.56 25.73
C ILE A 458 -18.46 28.85 25.88
N TYR A 459 -17.76 29.00 24.76
CA TYR A 459 -16.36 29.38 24.75
C TYR A 459 -16.22 30.85 25.11
N ILE A 460 -15.48 31.13 26.18
CA ILE A 460 -15.14 32.48 26.61
C ILE A 460 -13.77 32.85 26.03
N PRO A 461 -13.69 33.81 25.09
CA PRO A 461 -12.43 34.18 24.48
C PRO A 461 -11.44 34.77 25.49
N LYS A 462 -10.14 34.69 25.19
CA LYS A 462 -9.07 35.34 25.99
C LYS A 462 -9.05 36.85 25.75
N GLU A 463 -9.43 37.29 24.55
CA GLU A 463 -9.48 38.68 24.13
C GLU A 463 -10.70 38.97 23.25
N ILE A 464 -11.16 40.21 23.25
CA ILE A 464 -12.24 40.69 22.37
C ILE A 464 -11.78 42.00 21.73
N CYS A 465 -11.77 42.07 20.40
CA CYS A 465 -11.36 43.27 19.66
C CYS A 465 -10.03 43.87 20.16
N ASN A 466 -9.03 43.01 20.33
CA ASN A 466 -7.67 43.33 20.79
C ASN A 466 -7.54 43.75 22.27
N VAL A 467 -8.61 43.64 23.05
CA VAL A 467 -8.59 43.87 24.51
C VAL A 467 -8.52 42.52 25.23
N GLN A 468 -7.47 42.32 26.04
CA GLN A 468 -7.33 41.13 26.88
C GLN A 468 -8.36 41.14 28.02
N LEU A 469 -9.09 40.04 28.20
CA LEU A 469 -10.07 39.92 29.27
C LEU A 469 -9.40 39.48 30.57
N THR A 470 -9.74 40.14 31.67
CA THR A 470 -9.33 39.71 33.00
C THR A 470 -10.05 38.43 33.42
N ALA A 471 -9.57 37.76 34.47
CA ALA A 471 -10.25 36.58 35.03
C ALA A 471 -11.68 36.92 35.49
N GLU A 472 -11.88 38.12 36.02
CA GLU A 472 -13.19 38.62 36.47
C GLU A 472 -14.13 38.90 35.29
N ASP A 473 -13.61 39.50 34.21
CA ASP A 473 -14.39 39.73 32.98
C ASP A 473 -14.88 38.40 32.39
N ARG A 474 -13.99 37.42 32.32
CA ARG A 474 -14.32 36.09 31.78
C ARG A 474 -15.38 35.39 32.61
N GLU A 475 -15.33 35.51 33.94
CA GLU A 475 -16.32 34.93 34.83
C GLU A 475 -17.67 35.67 34.74
N THR A 476 -17.64 37.00 34.58
CA THR A 476 -18.84 37.82 34.38
C THR A 476 -19.53 37.46 33.06
N LEU A 477 -18.75 37.32 31.97
CA LEU A 477 -19.26 36.85 30.68
C LEU A 477 -19.79 35.42 30.74
N ARG A 478 -19.14 34.52 31.50
CA ARG A 478 -19.59 33.14 31.73
C ARG A 478 -20.97 33.09 32.42
N LYS A 479 -21.25 34.05 33.30
CA LYS A 479 -22.58 34.22 33.95
C LYS A 479 -23.61 34.89 33.05
N GLY A 480 -23.27 35.21 31.79
CA GLY A 480 -24.13 35.92 30.85
C GLY A 480 -24.36 37.38 31.24
N GLN A 481 -23.49 37.96 32.06
CA GLN A 481 -23.54 39.36 32.46
C GLN A 481 -22.67 40.22 31.54
N PRO A 482 -23.03 41.49 31.32
CA PRO A 482 -22.25 42.39 30.48
C PRO A 482 -20.98 42.89 31.20
N VAL A 483 -19.89 43.01 30.46
CA VAL A 483 -18.62 43.62 30.89
C VAL A 483 -18.36 44.87 30.06
N TYR A 484 -17.89 45.96 30.68
CA TYR A 484 -17.49 47.14 29.93
C TYR A 484 -16.02 47.01 29.49
N LEU A 485 -15.78 47.10 28.18
CA LEU A 485 -14.43 47.06 27.61
C LEU A 485 -14.12 48.40 26.95
N GLU A 486 -12.93 48.91 27.23
CA GLU A 486 -12.40 50.16 26.66
C GLU A 486 -11.36 49.88 25.59
N ASN A 487 -11.20 50.82 24.64
CA ASN A 487 -10.16 50.79 23.61
C ASN A 487 -10.20 49.54 22.71
N MET A 488 -11.41 49.03 22.43
CA MET A 488 -11.59 47.94 21.47
C MET A 488 -11.38 48.45 20.05
N ILE A 489 -10.71 47.65 19.22
CA ILE A 489 -10.44 47.99 17.82
C ILE A 489 -11.42 47.25 16.91
N GLY A 490 -12.19 48.02 16.13
CA GLY A 490 -13.15 47.51 15.15
C GLY A 490 -12.47 46.93 13.90
N ARG A 491 -13.25 46.29 13.02
CA ARG A 491 -12.72 45.72 11.76
C ARG A 491 -12.16 46.77 10.80
N ASN A 492 -12.62 48.01 10.92
CA ASN A 492 -12.16 49.19 10.17
C ASN A 492 -10.99 49.91 10.84
N GLY A 493 -10.51 49.44 12.00
CA GLY A 493 -9.43 50.06 12.77
C GLY A 493 -9.89 51.20 13.70
N GLU A 494 -11.19 51.46 13.81
CA GLU A 494 -11.71 52.47 14.74
C GLU A 494 -11.69 51.96 16.18
N GLU A 495 -11.24 52.81 17.10
CA GLU A 495 -11.31 52.55 18.54
C GLU A 495 -12.72 52.86 19.05
N PHE A 496 -13.28 51.96 19.86
CA PHE A 496 -14.56 52.15 20.51
C PHE A 496 -14.59 51.45 21.88
N SER A 497 -15.45 51.94 22.76
CA SER A 497 -15.74 51.31 24.05
C SER A 497 -17.20 50.88 24.08
N SER A 498 -17.48 49.71 24.65
CA SER A 498 -18.83 49.15 24.66
C SER A 498 -19.00 48.19 25.83
N PHE A 499 -20.22 48.06 26.31
CA PHE A 499 -20.59 46.86 27.04
C PHE A 499 -20.56 45.68 26.08
N VAL A 500 -20.04 44.55 26.55
CA VAL A 500 -19.94 43.30 25.81
C VAL A 500 -20.60 42.19 26.61
N LYS A 501 -21.40 41.36 25.94
CA LYS A 501 -22.03 40.17 26.51
C LYS A 501 -21.91 39.01 25.53
N LEU A 502 -21.91 37.77 26.03
CA LEU A 502 -21.98 36.58 25.17
C LEU A 502 -23.42 36.06 25.08
N ASP A 503 -23.82 35.68 23.88
CA ASP A 503 -25.05 34.90 23.66
C ASP A 503 -24.82 33.49 24.22
N MET A 504 -25.59 33.10 25.23
CA MET A 504 -25.44 31.81 25.92
C MET A 504 -25.83 30.60 25.05
N ASN A 505 -26.56 30.81 23.95
CA ASN A 505 -26.95 29.75 23.02
C ASN A 505 -25.95 29.59 21.88
N THR A 506 -25.33 30.69 21.43
CA THR A 506 -24.47 30.68 20.23
C THR A 506 -22.99 30.94 20.52
N GLY A 507 -22.64 31.44 21.70
CA GLY A 507 -21.29 31.87 22.07
C GLY A 507 -20.82 33.13 21.32
N ARG A 508 -21.74 33.88 20.69
CA ARG A 508 -21.41 35.09 19.92
C ARG A 508 -21.29 36.30 20.83
N THR A 509 -20.29 37.14 20.55
CA THR A 509 -20.10 38.45 21.20
C THR A 509 -21.17 39.43 20.73
N MET A 510 -21.88 40.03 21.68
CA MET A 510 -22.84 41.11 21.49
C MET A 510 -22.26 42.40 22.08
N TYR A 511 -22.59 43.53 21.47
CA TYR A 511 -22.12 44.85 21.89
C TYR A 511 -23.32 45.75 22.18
N SER A 512 -23.24 46.55 23.23
CA SER A 512 -24.23 47.56 23.55
C SER A 512 -23.61 48.82 24.14
N ARG A 513 -24.24 49.98 23.90
CA ARG A 513 -23.82 51.27 24.48
C ARG A 513 -24.22 51.42 25.94
N THR A 514 -25.16 50.60 26.43
CA THR A 514 -25.64 50.65 27.81
C THR A 514 -25.60 49.26 28.45
N PRO A 515 -25.50 49.14 29.78
CA PRO A 515 -25.47 47.84 30.46
C PRO A 515 -26.71 46.98 30.18
N ASN A 516 -27.87 47.61 30.01
CA ASN A 516 -29.16 46.94 29.81
C ASN A 516 -29.56 46.78 28.34
N GLY A 517 -28.80 47.36 27.40
CA GLY A 517 -29.15 47.37 25.98
C GLY A 517 -28.88 46.06 25.24
N PHE A 518 -28.83 44.93 25.96
CA PHE A 518 -28.79 43.57 25.41
C PHE A 518 -30.14 42.87 25.46
N ASN A 519 -31.10 43.42 26.23
CA ASN A 519 -32.46 42.90 26.34
C ASN A 519 -33.39 43.43 25.23
N GLU A 520 -32.90 44.32 24.38
CA GLU A 520 -33.63 44.76 23.20
C GLU A 520 -33.46 43.72 22.08
N GLN A 521 -34.31 42.69 22.08
CA GLN A 521 -34.87 42.32 20.78
C GLN A 521 -35.38 43.63 20.19
N GLN A 522 -34.76 44.14 19.11
CA GLN A 522 -35.27 45.33 18.45
C GLN A 522 -36.75 45.08 18.20
N ALA A 523 -37.62 45.88 18.82
CA ALA A 523 -39.06 45.72 18.69
C ALA A 523 -39.36 45.49 17.21
N PRO A 524 -40.09 44.42 16.84
CA PRO A 524 -40.31 44.05 15.45
C PRO A 524 -40.68 45.28 14.63
N ARG A 525 -39.80 45.68 13.71
CA ARG A 525 -40.02 46.82 12.82
C ARG A 525 -40.93 46.35 11.70
N ILE A 526 -42.21 46.19 12.02
CA ILE A 526 -43.26 45.83 11.07
C ILE A 526 -43.78 47.14 10.46
N PRO A 527 -43.55 47.41 9.16
CA PRO A 527 -44.10 48.58 8.50
C PRO A 527 -45.63 48.60 8.61
N ALA A 528 -46.26 49.79 8.53
CA ALA A 528 -47.72 49.86 8.51
C ALA A 528 -48.31 49.20 7.25
N GLU A 529 -47.56 49.29 6.15
CA GLU A 529 -47.91 48.77 4.84
C GLU A 529 -46.68 48.16 4.15
N VAL A 530 -46.86 47.06 3.43
CA VAL A 530 -45.84 46.47 2.55
C VAL A 530 -46.43 46.15 1.20
N TYR A 531 -45.83 46.65 0.12
CA TYR A 531 -46.26 46.36 -1.26
C TYR A 531 -47.79 46.53 -1.49
N GLY A 532 -48.42 47.55 -0.90
CA GLY A 532 -49.87 47.79 -1.02
C GLY A 532 -50.74 47.08 0.03
N HIS A 533 -50.18 46.22 0.88
CA HIS A 533 -50.91 45.52 1.95
C HIS A 533 -50.76 46.22 3.29
N VAL A 534 -51.86 46.74 3.84
CA VAL A 534 -51.91 47.34 5.17
C VAL A 534 -52.21 46.26 6.21
N PHE A 535 -51.31 46.07 7.17
CA PHE A 535 -51.50 45.02 8.18
C PHE A 535 -52.59 45.38 9.18
N THR A 536 -53.48 44.42 9.43
CA THR A 536 -54.44 44.46 10.53
C THR A 536 -53.73 44.35 11.90
N ALA A 537 -54.42 44.74 12.97
CA ALA A 537 -53.89 44.61 14.33
C ALA A 537 -53.53 43.16 14.69
N GLN A 538 -54.34 42.20 14.24
CA GLN A 538 -54.09 40.77 14.49
C GLN A 538 -52.89 40.24 13.70
N GLU A 539 -52.72 40.67 12.44
CA GLU A 539 -51.54 40.30 11.64
C GLU A 539 -50.25 40.87 12.23
N LYS A 540 -50.28 42.12 12.70
CA LYS A 540 -49.15 42.72 13.41
C LYS A 540 -48.82 41.95 14.70
N ALA A 541 -49.82 41.60 15.50
CA ALA A 541 -49.62 40.80 16.71
C ALA A 541 -49.04 39.41 16.38
N ASN A 542 -49.56 38.73 15.36
CA ASN A 542 -49.04 37.43 14.94
C ASN A 542 -47.58 37.51 14.47
N LEU A 543 -47.22 38.56 13.71
CA LEU A 543 -45.85 38.81 13.27
C LEU A 543 -44.93 39.19 14.46
N GLN A 544 -45.44 39.94 15.44
CA GLN A 544 -44.71 40.25 16.68
C GLN A 544 -44.45 39.00 17.53
N ASP A 545 -45.42 38.09 17.59
CA ASP A 545 -45.30 36.78 18.25
C ASP A 545 -44.40 35.79 17.47
N GLY A 546 -43.81 36.21 16.34
CA GLY A 546 -42.90 35.40 15.54
C GLY A 546 -43.59 34.34 14.68
N LYS A 547 -44.91 34.43 14.46
CA LYS A 547 -45.64 33.53 13.56
C LYS A 547 -45.43 33.92 12.10
N THR A 548 -45.47 32.92 11.22
CA THR A 548 -45.48 33.16 9.76
C THR A 548 -46.87 33.59 9.29
N LEU A 549 -46.93 34.64 8.46
CA LEU A 549 -48.15 35.14 7.84
C LEU A 549 -48.07 35.02 6.31
N LEU A 550 -49.01 34.35 5.66
CA LEU A 550 -49.15 34.39 4.20
C LEU A 550 -49.92 35.64 3.81
N VAL A 551 -49.34 36.48 2.95
CA VAL A 551 -49.99 37.65 2.38
C VAL A 551 -50.06 37.50 0.87
N GLU A 552 -51.27 37.61 0.33
CA GLU A 552 -51.56 37.47 -1.10
C GLU A 552 -51.84 38.83 -1.74
N GLY A 553 -51.59 38.95 -3.04
CA GLY A 553 -51.92 40.17 -3.79
C GLY A 553 -50.99 41.37 -3.54
N LEU A 554 -49.78 41.14 -3.01
CA LEU A 554 -48.72 42.15 -2.89
C LEU A 554 -48.35 42.68 -4.27
N LYS A 555 -48.16 43.99 -4.41
CA LYS A 555 -47.86 44.66 -5.68
C LYS A 555 -46.43 45.18 -5.73
N ASN A 556 -45.65 44.71 -6.69
CA ASN A 556 -44.33 45.25 -7.00
C ASN A 556 -44.24 45.54 -8.51
N ASN A 557 -43.92 46.77 -8.90
CA ASN A 557 -43.82 47.21 -10.29
C ASN A 557 -45.01 46.79 -11.19
N GLY A 558 -46.23 46.83 -10.66
CA GLY A 558 -47.46 46.49 -11.39
C GLY A 558 -47.81 44.99 -11.46
N GLN A 559 -46.96 44.10 -10.94
CA GLN A 559 -47.21 42.66 -10.87
C GLN A 559 -47.65 42.26 -9.46
N THR A 560 -48.65 41.37 -9.36
CA THR A 560 -49.15 40.82 -8.10
C THR A 560 -48.46 39.52 -7.74
N PHE A 561 -48.05 39.36 -6.49
CA PHE A 561 -47.45 38.13 -5.96
C PHE A 561 -47.92 37.84 -4.52
N SER A 562 -47.70 36.61 -4.07
CA SER A 562 -47.96 36.20 -2.68
C SER A 562 -46.65 35.83 -2.00
N SER A 563 -46.53 36.09 -0.70
CA SER A 563 -45.33 35.75 0.08
C SER A 563 -45.68 35.37 1.51
N TYR A 564 -44.88 34.48 2.10
CA TYR A 564 -44.88 34.22 3.53
C TYR A 564 -43.97 35.24 4.21
N LEU A 565 -44.51 35.99 5.17
CA LEU A 565 -43.82 37.01 5.91
C LEU A 565 -43.55 36.52 7.33
N LYS A 566 -42.32 36.69 7.82
CA LYS A 566 -41.94 36.36 9.20
C LYS A 566 -40.93 37.36 9.72
N VAL A 567 -41.06 37.77 10.98
CA VAL A 567 -40.08 38.63 11.63
C VAL A 567 -38.83 37.81 11.93
N ASN A 568 -37.68 38.32 11.53
CA ASN A 568 -36.40 37.73 11.87
C ASN A 568 -36.13 37.95 13.38
N PRO A 569 -35.94 36.89 14.18
CA PRO A 569 -35.82 36.99 15.63
C PRO A 569 -34.53 37.68 16.10
N TYR A 570 -33.54 37.86 15.21
CA TYR A 570 -32.25 38.48 15.52
C TYR A 570 -32.17 39.94 15.07
N SER A 571 -32.80 40.30 13.95
CA SER A 571 -32.74 41.67 13.40
C SER A 571 -34.03 42.47 13.61
N GLY A 572 -35.13 41.84 14.02
CA GLY A 572 -36.43 42.48 14.15
C GLY A 572 -37.06 42.92 12.82
N GLN A 573 -36.42 42.61 11.69
CA GLN A 573 -36.89 42.97 10.35
C GLN A 573 -37.85 41.93 9.78
N LEU A 574 -38.81 42.39 8.98
CA LEU A 574 -39.75 41.53 8.26
C LEU A 574 -39.06 40.88 7.05
N GLN A 575 -39.07 39.55 6.99
CA GLN A 575 -38.52 38.75 5.90
C GLN A 575 -39.62 38.15 5.04
N TYR A 576 -39.32 37.96 3.75
CA TYR A 576 -40.22 37.44 2.73
C TYR A 576 -39.73 36.08 2.24
N PHE A 577 -40.60 35.09 2.22
CA PHE A 577 -40.32 33.73 1.81
C PHE A 577 -41.30 33.32 0.70
N GLN A 578 -40.82 32.53 -0.26
CA GLN A 578 -41.66 31.94 -1.31
C GLN A 578 -42.47 30.74 -0.80
N GLU A 579 -41.94 30.04 0.20
CA GLU A 579 -42.54 28.88 0.84
C GLU A 579 -42.63 29.14 2.35
N ASN A 580 -43.53 28.43 3.04
CA ASN A 580 -43.68 28.58 4.48
C ASN A 580 -42.39 28.16 5.21
N PRO A 581 -41.66 29.09 5.87
CA PRO A 581 -40.41 28.80 6.55
C PRO A 581 -40.55 27.86 7.76
N ASP A 582 -41.77 27.63 8.24
CA ASP A 582 -42.05 26.72 9.36
C ASP A 582 -42.25 25.25 8.93
N ILE A 583 -42.40 25.00 7.62
CA ILE A 583 -42.49 23.63 7.09
C ILE A 583 -41.07 23.09 6.91
N ARG A 584 -40.76 21.94 7.54
CA ARG A 584 -39.47 21.25 7.36
C ARG A 584 -39.27 20.94 5.87
N ARG A 585 -38.19 21.47 5.28
CA ARG A 585 -37.83 21.23 3.88
C ARG A 585 -37.45 19.77 3.68
N ASP A 586 -38.27 19.04 2.92
CA ASP A 586 -37.88 17.75 2.36
C ASP A 586 -37.00 18.01 1.13
N THR A 587 -35.70 17.85 1.29
CA THR A 587 -34.66 18.10 0.28
C THR A 587 -34.81 17.24 -0.99
N SER A 588 -35.69 16.24 -0.97
CA SER A 588 -35.93 15.29 -2.05
C SER A 588 -36.62 15.90 -3.28
N ARG A 589 -37.41 16.99 -3.12
CA ARG A 589 -38.18 17.58 -4.24
C ARG A 589 -37.39 18.52 -5.14
N ARG A 590 -36.27 19.08 -4.68
CA ARG A 590 -35.42 19.95 -5.53
C ARG A 590 -34.65 19.17 -6.60
N ALA A 591 -34.28 17.91 -6.33
CA ALA A 591 -33.61 17.09 -7.34
C ALA A 591 -34.50 16.84 -8.57
N ALA A 592 -35.79 16.53 -8.35
CA ALA A 592 -36.74 16.25 -9.43
C ALA A 592 -37.08 17.48 -10.29
N GLN A 593 -37.17 18.68 -9.71
CA GLN A 593 -37.46 19.91 -10.47
C GLN A 593 -36.25 20.42 -11.28
N THR A 594 -35.02 20.11 -10.85
CA THR A 594 -33.81 20.50 -11.58
C THR A 594 -33.65 19.66 -12.86
N GLU A 595 -34.06 18.39 -12.84
CA GLU A 595 -34.09 17.53 -14.03
C GLU A 595 -35.15 17.96 -15.05
N THR A 596 -36.33 18.42 -14.59
CA THR A 596 -37.38 18.90 -15.51
C THR A 596 -37.00 20.22 -16.20
N ALA A 597 -36.28 21.11 -15.50
CA ALA A 597 -35.80 22.37 -16.05
C ALA A 597 -34.64 22.18 -17.05
N GLN A 598 -33.76 21.19 -16.84
CA GLN A 598 -32.68 20.87 -17.78
C GLN A 598 -33.20 20.17 -19.05
N GLY A 599 -34.23 19.32 -18.94
CA GLY A 599 -34.87 18.69 -20.11
C GLY A 599 -35.50 19.71 -21.07
N GLN A 600 -36.19 20.72 -20.54
CA GLN A 600 -36.85 21.75 -21.36
C GLN A 600 -35.87 22.72 -22.04
N GLN A 601 -34.69 22.98 -21.45
CA GLN A 601 -33.64 23.77 -22.10
C GLN A 601 -32.90 23.02 -23.22
N GLN A 602 -32.90 21.68 -23.21
CA GLN A 602 -32.29 20.88 -24.27
C GLN A 602 -33.19 20.72 -25.50
N GLU A 603 -34.51 20.68 -25.33
CA GLU A 603 -35.48 20.66 -26.45
C GLU A 603 -35.53 21.99 -27.20
N GLN A 604 -35.44 23.14 -26.52
CA GLN A 604 -35.39 24.44 -27.19
C GLN A 604 -34.09 24.67 -28.00
N LYS A 605 -32.97 24.06 -27.59
CA LYS A 605 -31.71 24.14 -28.36
C LYS A 605 -31.68 23.24 -29.60
N LYS A 606 -32.48 22.17 -29.67
CA LYS A 606 -32.59 21.32 -30.87
C LYS A 606 -33.53 21.89 -31.93
N GLY A 607 -34.56 22.64 -31.54
CA GLY A 607 -35.47 23.31 -32.48
C GLY A 607 -34.84 24.48 -33.26
N ALA A 608 -33.79 25.10 -32.72
CA ALA A 608 -33.14 26.27 -33.33
C ALA A 608 -32.03 25.94 -34.35
N SER A 609 -31.65 24.67 -34.52
CA SER A 609 -30.65 24.24 -35.53
C SER A 609 -31.25 23.59 -36.79
N GLN A 610 -32.57 23.61 -36.97
CA GLN A 610 -33.24 23.14 -38.19
C GLN A 610 -33.96 24.25 -38.97
N ALA A 611 -33.77 25.51 -38.59
CA ALA A 611 -34.35 26.64 -39.30
C ALA A 611 -33.35 27.81 -39.40
N VAL A 612 -32.20 27.58 -40.04
CA VAL A 612 -31.42 28.54 -40.85
C VAL A 612 -30.67 27.76 -41.92
#